data_AF-A0AAW1ZXP2-F1
#
_entry.id   AF-A0AAW1ZXP2-F1
#
_cell.length_a   1.000
_cell.length_b   1.000
_cell.length_c   1.000
_cell.angle_alpha   90.00
_cell.angle_beta   90.00
_cell.angle_gamma   90.00
#
_symmetry.space_group_name_H-M   'P 1'
#
loop_
_entity.id
_entity.type
_entity.pdbx_description
1 polymer ?
#
loop_
_entity_poly.entity_id
_entity_poly.type
_entity_poly.pdbx_seq_one_letter_code
_entity_poly.pdbx_strand_id
1 'polypeptide(L)'
;MASVEPKTKNVCRNSEGGSSELWIELQKVLSAIETSSGQGRKMLRLQTQNAETIQAKHLSAARESWVQATQVLEEMENDLGISYPSALPPDERRQYQRDVLSLYKHNQDLNTSLKSRQEELIDAEGVLMDLEDEKKWLQEKLVDLKRKWLYGVSRSPPVSPSLSSSRTSSPCFSSPPYPGSPLLSRKLPGSRPDSPSSPYTVDSVLQAEIEKLQRCLERLKARNERLNAALVRRKGESEQLSMSLSRQEADSSALHMALAYCEECEEAYSDLLSLCEARKQQNAENMSTPQPDLSKLTEENAGKGESSSSPPEGTAETRPNSLSEQEFKGKAGVILQRIARLKQDRAAMCIPQRGKSGEGKISPDTGTLAGVRGRTSSFSKNTKEEKAALLYELVTVREEMSEMRGNLRLLEKERRCLDLVLMVQSAQDSAGVLILDSLRDELGERRATQQRIAENMAKIEAGEGIPGPRNHSILRELQAALQREQSLRKRVAALRESLDSALTDSTTQRTINREEIARLSRYYNKVLSTYRSSRKKHQEQLWQLEKQIAVMNERHATKEAELSATLEAMEWRKEETIL
;
A
#
# COMPACT_ATOMS: atom_id res chain seq x y z
N MET A 1 32.89 48.00 50.48
CA MET A 1 32.98 47.39 51.83
C MET A 1 31.83 46.42 52.00
N ALA A 2 32.17 45.19 52.40
CA ALA A 2 31.32 44.11 52.94
C ALA A 2 30.24 43.49 52.03
N SER A 3 29.89 42.21 52.14
CA SER A 3 30.58 40.97 52.50
C SER A 3 29.57 39.88 52.14
N VAL A 4 30.02 38.84 51.46
CA VAL A 4 29.24 37.66 51.09
C VAL A 4 29.12 36.74 52.31
N GLU A 5 27.91 36.26 52.62
CA GLU A 5 27.70 34.97 53.32
C GLU A 5 26.26 34.46 53.12
N PRO A 6 26.05 33.17 52.74
CA PRO A 6 24.73 32.58 52.54
C PRO A 6 24.30 31.72 53.74
N LYS A 7 23.06 31.86 54.20
CA LYS A 7 22.42 30.92 55.14
C LYS A 7 21.70 29.82 54.39
N THR A 8 22.37 28.68 54.27
CA THR A 8 21.75 27.37 54.04
C THR A 8 20.94 26.97 55.28
N LYS A 9 19.63 26.82 55.13
CA LYS A 9 18.79 26.13 56.12
C LYS A 9 18.40 24.76 55.57
N ASN A 10 18.86 23.77 56.31
CA ASN A 10 18.57 22.35 56.21
C ASN A 10 17.10 22.04 55.92
N VAL A 11 16.84 21.34 54.82
CA VAL A 11 15.69 20.44 54.69
C VAL A 11 16.25 19.09 54.25
N CYS A 12 16.54 18.26 55.24
CA CYS A 12 16.83 16.85 55.05
C CYS A 12 16.14 16.11 56.20
N ARG A 13 14.90 15.65 55.95
CA ARG A 13 14.32 14.45 56.56
C ARG A 13 12.97 14.13 55.95
N ASN A 14 12.80 12.84 55.64
CA ASN A 14 11.60 12.10 55.23
C ASN A 14 11.45 11.87 53.72
N SER A 15 12.26 10.95 53.16
CA SER A 15 12.06 10.39 51.82
C SER A 15 12.04 8.85 51.81
N GLU A 16 11.39 8.23 52.80
CA GLU A 16 11.18 6.76 52.81
C GLU A 16 9.78 6.34 52.30
N GLY A 17 8.91 7.28 51.90
CA GLY A 17 7.59 6.96 51.30
C GLY A 17 7.51 7.09 49.78
N GLY A 18 8.43 7.84 49.14
CA GLY A 18 8.25 8.29 47.76
C GLY A 18 8.36 7.18 46.70
N SER A 19 9.08 6.08 46.96
CA SER A 19 9.27 5.03 45.94
C SER A 19 8.00 4.22 45.66
N SER A 20 7.10 4.08 46.65
CA SER A 20 5.85 3.33 46.47
C SER A 20 4.81 4.19 45.74
N GLU A 21 4.71 5.47 46.07
CA GLU A 21 3.82 6.42 45.40
C GLU A 21 4.22 6.63 43.93
N LEU A 22 5.53 6.76 43.66
CA LEU A 22 6.04 6.85 42.28
C LEU A 22 5.80 5.57 41.48
N TRP A 23 5.87 4.40 42.10
CA TRP A 23 5.55 3.13 41.43
C TRP A 23 4.05 3.02 41.10
N ILE A 24 3.19 3.45 42.01
CA ILE A 24 1.74 3.49 41.79
C ILE A 24 1.39 4.48 40.67
N GLU A 25 2.01 5.66 40.64
CA GLU A 25 1.80 6.62 39.55
C GLU A 25 2.35 6.13 38.21
N LEU A 26 3.52 5.48 38.19
CA LEU A 26 4.03 4.84 36.98
C LEU A 26 3.08 3.74 36.48
N GLN A 27 2.52 2.93 37.37
CA GLN A 27 1.57 1.87 37.03
C GLN A 27 0.24 2.44 36.51
N LYS A 28 -0.23 3.59 37.05
CA LYS A 28 -1.38 4.34 36.50
C LYS A 28 -1.09 4.90 35.12
N VAL A 29 0.09 5.47 34.89
CA VAL A 29 0.48 6.00 33.57
C VAL A 29 0.62 4.87 32.56
N LEU A 30 1.24 3.75 32.92
CA LEU A 30 1.37 2.58 32.05
C LEU A 30 0.00 1.99 31.69
N SER A 31 -0.91 1.84 32.66
CA SER A 31 -2.28 1.39 32.38
C SER A 31 -3.09 2.39 31.55
N ALA A 32 -2.90 3.70 31.73
CA ALA A 32 -3.49 4.73 30.88
C ALA A 32 -2.94 4.69 29.43
N ILE A 33 -1.66 4.41 29.26
CA ILE A 33 -1.03 4.24 27.94
C ILE A 33 -1.49 2.94 27.27
N GLU A 34 -1.59 1.83 28.01
CA GLU A 34 -2.08 0.56 27.50
C GLU A 34 -3.54 0.64 27.06
N THR A 35 -4.39 1.30 27.85
CA THR A 35 -5.80 1.54 27.51
C THR A 35 -5.94 2.48 26.30
N SER A 36 -5.18 3.59 26.26
CA SER A 36 -5.16 4.52 25.12
C SER A 36 -4.63 3.86 23.84
N SER A 37 -3.56 3.07 23.93
CA SER A 37 -3.02 2.28 22.81
C SER A 37 -3.98 1.18 22.35
N GLY A 38 -4.65 0.50 23.28
CA GLY A 38 -5.70 -0.46 23.00
C GLY A 38 -6.89 0.17 22.27
N GLN A 39 -7.30 1.37 22.70
CA GLN A 39 -8.40 2.12 22.11
C GLN A 39 -8.06 2.67 20.72
N GLY A 40 -6.83 3.16 20.53
CA GLY A 40 -6.31 3.57 19.22
C GLY A 40 -6.21 2.41 18.23
N ARG A 41 -5.72 1.24 18.67
CA ARG A 41 -5.70 0.00 17.85
C ARG A 41 -7.10 -0.48 17.50
N LYS A 42 -8.05 -0.40 18.45
CA LYS A 42 -9.46 -0.76 18.22
C LYS A 42 -10.12 0.19 17.21
N MET A 43 -9.87 1.50 17.32
CA MET A 43 -10.35 2.50 16.35
C MET A 43 -9.78 2.25 14.96
N LEU A 44 -8.47 2.02 14.84
CA LEU A 44 -7.81 1.77 13.56
C LEU A 44 -8.36 0.49 12.90
N ARG A 45 -8.55 -0.59 13.67
CA ARG A 45 -9.14 -1.84 13.21
C ARG A 45 -10.59 -1.66 12.73
N LEU A 46 -11.39 -0.88 13.44
CA LEU A 46 -12.75 -0.54 13.03
C LEU A 46 -12.76 0.31 11.75
N GLN A 47 -11.80 1.22 11.59
CA GLN A 47 -11.67 2.06 10.41
C GLN A 47 -11.23 1.24 9.18
N THR A 48 -10.29 0.30 9.33
CA THR A 48 -9.89 -0.61 8.25
C THR A 48 -11.02 -1.57 7.87
N GLN A 49 -11.72 -2.17 8.85
CA GLN A 49 -12.90 -3.01 8.58
C GLN A 49 -14.03 -2.23 7.89
N ASN A 50 -14.26 -0.99 8.30
CA ASN A 50 -15.23 -0.13 7.61
C ASN A 50 -14.79 0.20 6.16
N ALA A 51 -13.49 0.44 5.93
CA ALA A 51 -12.98 0.66 4.58
C ALA A 51 -13.11 -0.60 3.69
N GLU A 52 -12.79 -1.78 4.23
CA GLU A 52 -12.90 -3.07 3.55
C GLU A 52 -14.36 -3.41 3.21
N THR A 53 -15.29 -3.16 4.14
CA THR A 53 -16.72 -3.39 3.89
C THR A 53 -17.30 -2.43 2.87
N ILE A 54 -16.87 -1.16 2.87
CA ILE A 54 -17.24 -0.19 1.82
C ILE A 54 -16.68 -0.63 0.47
N GLN A 55 -15.43 -1.06 0.40
CA GLN A 55 -14.82 -1.57 -0.83
C GLN A 55 -15.54 -2.82 -1.36
N ALA A 56 -15.89 -3.77 -0.48
CA ALA A 56 -16.65 -4.96 -0.85
C ALA A 56 -18.04 -4.61 -1.43
N LYS A 57 -18.73 -3.64 -0.84
CA LYS A 57 -20.02 -3.12 -1.37
C LYS A 57 -19.87 -2.43 -2.72
N HIS A 58 -18.80 -1.65 -2.93
CA HIS A 58 -18.55 -1.05 -4.24
C HIS A 58 -18.25 -2.10 -5.31
N LEU A 59 -17.49 -3.14 -4.96
CA LEU A 59 -17.19 -4.24 -5.87
C LEU A 59 -18.44 -5.08 -6.19
N SER A 60 -19.33 -5.32 -5.23
CA SER A 60 -20.59 -6.02 -5.49
C SER A 60 -21.51 -5.18 -6.39
N ALA A 61 -21.68 -3.88 -6.09
CA ALA A 61 -22.48 -2.97 -6.90
C ALA A 61 -21.94 -2.82 -8.33
N ALA A 62 -20.61 -2.79 -8.50
CA ALA A 62 -19.99 -2.76 -9.82
C ALA A 62 -20.28 -4.05 -10.61
N ARG A 63 -20.19 -5.22 -9.96
CA ARG A 63 -20.53 -6.51 -10.58
C ARG A 63 -22.00 -6.57 -10.99
N GLU A 64 -22.91 -6.14 -10.12
CA GLU A 64 -24.34 -6.06 -10.41
C GLU A 64 -24.63 -5.11 -11.58
N SER A 65 -23.99 -3.94 -11.62
CA SER A 65 -24.12 -2.98 -12.72
C SER A 65 -23.60 -3.55 -14.05
N TRP A 66 -22.51 -4.32 -14.04
CA TRP A 66 -21.99 -4.99 -15.23
C TRP A 66 -22.94 -6.09 -15.75
N VAL A 67 -23.55 -6.85 -14.85
CA VAL A 67 -24.54 -7.88 -15.19
C VAL A 67 -25.81 -7.24 -15.76
N GLN A 68 -26.29 -6.16 -15.16
CA GLN A 68 -27.44 -5.41 -15.68
C GLN A 68 -27.14 -4.84 -17.08
N ALA A 69 -25.95 -4.27 -17.27
CA ALA A 69 -25.54 -3.75 -18.58
C ALA A 69 -25.45 -4.87 -19.63
N THR A 70 -24.90 -6.03 -19.29
CA THR A 70 -24.84 -7.18 -20.21
C THR A 70 -26.22 -7.74 -20.51
N GLN A 71 -27.12 -7.77 -19.53
CA GLN A 71 -28.52 -8.15 -19.74
C GLN A 71 -29.25 -7.17 -20.67
N VAL A 72 -29.11 -5.85 -20.46
CA VAL A 72 -29.72 -4.84 -21.34
C VAL A 72 -29.16 -4.95 -22.77
N LEU A 73 -27.88 -5.25 -22.94
CA LEU A 73 -27.29 -5.47 -24.26
C LEU A 73 -27.86 -6.72 -24.95
N GLU A 74 -28.08 -7.81 -24.20
CA GLU A 74 -28.73 -9.02 -24.72
C GLU A 74 -30.19 -8.73 -25.11
N GLU A 75 -30.95 -8.00 -24.27
CA GLU A 75 -32.32 -7.58 -24.56
C GLU A 75 -32.40 -6.67 -25.79
N MET A 76 -31.50 -5.68 -25.92
CA MET A 76 -31.44 -4.80 -27.10
C MET A 76 -31.07 -5.56 -28.38
N GLU A 77 -30.18 -6.56 -28.30
CA GLU A 77 -29.80 -7.36 -29.47
C GLU A 77 -30.93 -8.32 -29.88
N ASN A 78 -31.67 -8.87 -28.92
CA ASN A 78 -32.80 -9.78 -29.16
C ASN A 78 -34.08 -9.05 -29.63
N ASP A 79 -34.43 -7.94 -28.98
CA ASP A 79 -35.71 -7.25 -29.21
C ASP A 79 -35.63 -6.18 -30.31
N LEU A 80 -34.48 -5.52 -30.44
CA LEU A 80 -34.29 -4.40 -31.37
C LEU A 80 -33.31 -4.72 -32.51
N GLY A 81 -32.60 -5.85 -32.45
CA GLY A 81 -31.58 -6.21 -33.45
C GLY A 81 -30.36 -5.27 -33.45
N ILE A 82 -30.16 -4.49 -32.38
CA ILE A 82 -29.13 -3.46 -32.31
C ILE A 82 -27.85 -4.09 -31.73
N SER A 83 -26.88 -4.35 -32.58
CA SER A 83 -25.57 -4.87 -32.18
C SER A 83 -24.56 -3.73 -31.97
N TYR A 84 -23.85 -3.73 -30.84
CA TYR A 84 -22.74 -2.79 -30.64
C TYR A 84 -21.46 -3.24 -31.38
N PRO A 85 -20.54 -2.31 -31.73
CA PRO A 85 -19.27 -2.66 -32.35
C PRO A 85 -18.39 -3.43 -31.36
N SER A 86 -18.05 -4.66 -31.69
CA SER A 86 -17.12 -5.50 -30.92
C SER A 86 -16.18 -6.21 -31.88
N ALA A 87 -14.94 -6.45 -31.42
CA ALA A 87 -13.93 -7.19 -32.17
C ALA A 87 -14.27 -8.68 -32.33
N LEU A 88 -15.25 -9.20 -31.56
CA LEU A 88 -15.69 -10.58 -31.63
C LEU A 88 -16.81 -10.77 -32.67
N PRO A 89 -16.80 -11.91 -33.41
CA PRO A 89 -17.92 -12.34 -34.23
C PRO A 89 -19.26 -12.31 -33.47
N PRO A 90 -20.39 -12.00 -34.13
CA PRO A 90 -21.68 -11.81 -33.47
C PRO A 90 -22.15 -13.06 -32.70
N ASP A 91 -21.95 -14.26 -33.24
CA ASP A 91 -22.36 -15.49 -32.56
C ASP A 91 -21.53 -15.78 -31.30
N GLU A 92 -20.21 -15.55 -31.36
CA GLU A 92 -19.31 -15.71 -30.21
C GLU A 92 -19.61 -14.67 -29.11
N ARG A 93 -19.99 -13.46 -29.51
CA ARG A 93 -20.40 -12.40 -28.57
C ARG A 93 -21.69 -12.74 -27.83
N ARG A 94 -22.72 -13.21 -28.54
CA ARG A 94 -23.98 -13.65 -27.91
C ARG A 94 -23.75 -14.84 -27.00
N GLN A 95 -22.87 -15.76 -27.41
CA GLN A 95 -22.47 -16.88 -26.57
C GLN A 95 -21.79 -16.39 -25.28
N TYR A 96 -20.85 -15.46 -25.39
CA TYR A 96 -20.18 -14.85 -24.24
C TYR A 96 -21.16 -14.13 -23.30
N GLN A 97 -22.11 -13.34 -23.83
CA GLN A 97 -23.14 -12.68 -23.01
C GLN A 97 -23.98 -13.71 -22.22
N ARG A 98 -24.45 -14.76 -22.89
CA ARG A 98 -25.21 -15.85 -22.26
C ARG A 98 -24.38 -16.58 -21.19
N ASP A 99 -23.11 -16.84 -21.47
CA ASP A 99 -22.20 -17.52 -20.54
C ASP A 99 -21.91 -16.65 -19.31
N VAL A 100 -21.71 -15.34 -19.48
CA VAL A 100 -21.51 -14.40 -18.36
C VAL A 100 -22.74 -14.36 -17.44
N LEU A 101 -23.94 -14.29 -18.00
CA LEU A 101 -25.18 -14.27 -17.22
C LEU A 101 -25.45 -15.63 -16.54
N SER A 102 -25.18 -16.74 -17.24
CA SER A 102 -25.29 -18.09 -16.70
C SER A 102 -24.32 -18.33 -15.53
N LEU A 103 -23.05 -17.96 -15.69
CA LEU A 103 -22.03 -18.08 -14.65
C LEU A 103 -22.35 -17.18 -13.44
N TYR A 104 -22.88 -15.99 -13.67
CA TYR A 104 -23.29 -15.11 -12.59
C TYR A 104 -24.45 -15.71 -11.77
N LYS A 105 -25.49 -16.23 -12.44
CA LYS A 105 -26.60 -16.94 -11.78
C LYS A 105 -26.08 -18.14 -10.98
N HIS A 106 -25.22 -18.97 -11.58
CA HIS A 106 -24.63 -20.10 -10.89
C HIS A 106 -23.81 -19.69 -9.66
N ASN A 107 -23.04 -18.60 -9.76
CA ASN A 107 -22.29 -18.06 -8.62
C ASN A 107 -23.22 -17.56 -7.50
N GLN A 108 -24.36 -16.97 -7.87
CA GLN A 108 -25.39 -16.54 -6.92
C GLN A 108 -25.99 -17.73 -6.17
N ASP A 109 -26.33 -18.81 -6.89
CA ASP A 109 -26.86 -20.05 -6.31
C ASP A 109 -25.84 -20.75 -5.39
N LEU A 110 -24.56 -20.76 -5.77
CA LEU A 110 -23.49 -21.28 -4.92
C LEU A 110 -23.33 -20.44 -3.64
N ASN A 111 -23.43 -19.12 -3.75
CA ASN A 111 -23.34 -18.23 -2.58
C ASN A 111 -24.53 -18.40 -1.64
N THR A 112 -25.75 -18.61 -2.15
CA THR A 112 -26.92 -18.89 -1.29
C THR A 112 -26.78 -20.26 -0.61
N SER A 113 -26.31 -21.28 -1.33
CA SER A 113 -26.03 -22.61 -0.75
C SER A 113 -24.94 -22.57 0.31
N LEU A 114 -23.85 -21.81 0.09
CA LEU A 114 -22.78 -21.64 1.06
C LEU A 114 -23.29 -20.95 2.33
N LYS A 115 -24.08 -19.88 2.20
CA LYS A 115 -24.69 -19.19 3.35
C LYS A 115 -25.58 -20.13 4.17
N SER A 116 -26.43 -20.91 3.51
CA SER A 116 -27.27 -21.91 4.18
C SER A 116 -26.43 -22.95 4.92
N ARG A 117 -25.36 -23.49 4.32
CA ARG A 117 -24.44 -24.41 5.02
C ARG A 117 -23.71 -23.76 6.19
N GLN A 118 -23.40 -22.47 6.09
CA GLN A 118 -22.75 -21.74 7.17
C GLN A 118 -23.70 -21.53 8.35
N GLU A 119 -24.98 -21.28 8.09
CA GLU A 119 -26.03 -21.23 9.12
C GLU A 119 -26.21 -22.60 9.79
N GLU A 120 -26.30 -23.69 9.01
CA GLU A 120 -26.35 -25.06 9.54
C GLU A 120 -25.14 -25.41 10.42
N LEU A 121 -23.93 -24.95 10.04
CA LEU A 121 -22.73 -25.15 10.85
C LEU A 121 -22.79 -24.39 12.17
N ILE A 122 -23.26 -23.14 12.16
CA ILE A 122 -23.43 -22.34 13.38
C ILE A 122 -24.45 -22.99 14.32
N ASP A 123 -25.56 -23.49 13.78
CA ASP A 123 -26.57 -24.20 14.56
C ASP A 123 -26.00 -25.50 15.17
N ALA A 124 -25.22 -26.26 14.39
CA ALA A 124 -24.57 -27.48 14.87
C ALA A 124 -23.49 -27.19 15.94
N GLU A 125 -22.71 -26.12 15.78
CA GLU A 125 -21.77 -25.65 16.81
C GLU A 125 -22.49 -25.27 18.11
N GLY A 126 -23.66 -24.61 18.01
CA GLY A 126 -24.52 -24.32 19.15
C GLY A 126 -24.98 -25.59 19.87
N VAL A 127 -25.50 -26.58 19.13
CA VAL A 127 -25.93 -27.87 19.69
C VAL A 127 -24.76 -28.62 20.36
N LEU A 128 -23.56 -28.57 19.78
CA LEU A 128 -22.38 -29.18 20.39
C LEU A 128 -22.00 -28.50 21.72
N MET A 129 -22.09 -27.18 21.78
CA MET A 129 -21.83 -26.43 23.01
C MET A 129 -22.84 -26.79 24.12
N ASP A 130 -24.12 -26.93 23.77
CA ASP A 130 -25.16 -27.36 24.70
C ASP A 130 -24.86 -28.78 25.24
N LEU A 131 -24.47 -29.72 24.36
CA LEU A 131 -24.09 -31.08 24.77
C LEU A 131 -22.82 -31.10 25.62
N GLU A 132 -21.85 -30.23 25.37
CA GLU A 132 -20.66 -30.08 26.21
C GLU A 132 -21.01 -29.59 27.61
N ASP A 133 -21.96 -28.67 27.73
CA ASP A 133 -22.42 -28.16 29.01
C ASP A 133 -23.26 -29.19 29.77
N GLU A 134 -24.12 -29.95 29.09
CA GLU A 134 -24.80 -31.12 29.67
C GLU A 134 -23.79 -32.16 30.19
N LYS A 135 -22.73 -32.45 29.41
CA LYS A 135 -21.66 -33.36 29.83
C LYS A 135 -20.94 -32.86 31.08
N LYS A 136 -20.59 -31.57 31.15
CA LYS A 136 -19.97 -30.97 32.34
C LYS A 136 -20.90 -31.06 33.55
N TRP A 137 -22.18 -30.77 33.36
CA TRP A 137 -23.19 -30.90 34.41
C TRP A 137 -23.32 -32.34 34.91
N LEU A 138 -23.36 -33.32 34.01
CA LEU A 138 -23.40 -34.74 34.38
C LEU A 138 -22.12 -35.19 35.11
N GLN A 139 -20.95 -34.68 34.70
CA GLN A 139 -19.69 -34.94 35.40
C GLN A 139 -19.72 -34.38 36.83
N GLU A 140 -20.23 -33.17 37.02
CA GLU A 140 -20.41 -32.58 38.34
C GLU A 140 -21.37 -33.42 39.20
N LYS A 141 -22.52 -33.85 38.64
CA LYS A 141 -23.44 -34.76 39.32
C LYS A 141 -22.78 -36.07 39.72
N LEU A 142 -21.93 -36.66 38.88
CA LEU A 142 -21.20 -37.88 39.19
C LEU A 142 -20.19 -37.67 40.32
N VAL A 143 -19.47 -36.54 40.32
CA VAL A 143 -18.56 -36.16 41.40
C VAL A 143 -19.33 -35.96 42.71
N ASP A 144 -20.47 -35.30 42.66
CA ASP A 144 -21.35 -35.12 43.82
C ASP A 144 -21.90 -36.44 44.33
N LEU A 145 -22.29 -37.36 43.45
CA LEU A 145 -22.77 -38.69 43.82
C LEU A 145 -21.64 -39.51 44.47
N LYS A 146 -20.44 -39.48 43.89
CA LYS A 146 -19.24 -40.11 44.44
C LYS A 146 -18.88 -39.52 45.80
N ARG A 147 -18.99 -38.20 45.96
CA ARG A 147 -18.81 -37.50 47.23
C ARG A 147 -19.83 -37.97 48.27
N LYS A 148 -21.11 -38.03 47.92
CA LYS A 148 -22.19 -38.55 48.79
C LYS A 148 -21.97 -40.02 49.16
N TRP A 149 -21.51 -40.85 48.24
CA TRP A 149 -21.15 -42.24 48.51
C TRP A 149 -19.97 -42.35 49.48
N LEU A 150 -18.91 -41.56 49.26
CA LEU A 150 -17.74 -41.52 50.14
C LEU A 150 -18.08 -41.04 51.55
N TYR A 151 -19.00 -40.07 51.70
CA TYR A 151 -19.48 -39.63 53.02
C TYR A 151 -20.55 -40.56 53.62
N GLY A 152 -21.26 -41.35 52.80
CA GLY A 152 -22.29 -42.29 53.24
C GLY A 152 -21.77 -43.63 53.78
N VAL A 153 -20.48 -43.95 53.60
CA VAL A 153 -19.87 -45.22 54.04
C VAL A 153 -19.33 -45.18 55.49
N SER A 154 -19.49 -44.08 56.23
CA SER A 154 -19.14 -44.03 57.66
C SER A 154 -20.28 -44.48 58.58
N ARG A 155 -20.65 -45.77 58.52
CA ARG A 155 -21.17 -46.53 59.68
C ARG A 155 -20.63 -47.96 59.60
N SER A 156 -19.73 -48.26 60.53
CA SER A 156 -19.12 -49.52 61.00
C SER A 156 -19.32 -50.85 60.24
N PRO A 157 -18.28 -51.71 60.16
CA PRO A 157 -18.40 -53.06 59.59
C PRO A 157 -18.95 -54.08 60.60
N PRO A 158 -19.68 -55.13 60.18
CA PRO A 158 -19.79 -56.34 60.97
C PRO A 158 -18.85 -57.42 60.42
N VAL A 159 -17.92 -57.83 61.30
CA VAL A 159 -17.45 -59.18 61.60
C VAL A 159 -17.83 -60.28 60.59
N SER A 160 -16.80 -60.88 59.98
CA SER A 160 -16.88 -62.12 59.18
C SER A 160 -17.37 -63.32 60.01
N PRO A 161 -17.87 -64.37 59.34
CA PRO A 161 -17.02 -65.56 59.31
C PRO A 161 -16.93 -66.22 57.93
N SER A 162 -15.79 -66.87 57.77
CA SER A 162 -15.29 -67.72 56.67
C SER A 162 -16.32 -68.65 56.03
N LEU A 163 -16.11 -69.00 54.75
CA LEU A 163 -16.00 -70.39 54.26
C LEU A 163 -15.65 -70.42 52.75
N SER A 164 -14.97 -71.52 52.38
CA SER A 164 -14.29 -71.81 51.13
C SER A 164 -15.15 -71.95 49.86
N SER A 165 -14.42 -71.93 48.75
CA SER A 165 -14.56 -72.82 47.57
C SER A 165 -15.16 -72.24 46.28
N SER A 166 -14.25 -72.15 45.30
CA SER A 166 -14.34 -72.74 43.96
C SER A 166 -15.19 -72.08 42.87
N ARG A 167 -14.53 -71.96 41.69
CA ARG A 167 -15.07 -72.08 40.31
C ARG A 167 -15.93 -70.87 39.86
N THR A 168 -15.81 -70.25 38.68
CA THR A 168 -15.27 -70.59 37.35
C THR A 168 -15.21 -69.32 36.46
N SER A 169 -14.37 -69.39 35.40
CA SER A 169 -14.52 -68.83 34.04
C SER A 169 -14.55 -67.30 33.77
N SER A 170 -13.44 -66.76 33.24
CA SER A 170 -13.19 -66.36 31.81
C SER A 170 -14.32 -65.64 31.02
N PRO A 171 -14.09 -64.68 30.08
CA PRO A 171 -12.90 -64.54 29.21
C PRO A 171 -12.33 -63.12 28.96
N CYS A 172 -11.12 -63.15 28.39
CA CYS A 172 -10.28 -62.05 27.88
C CYS A 172 -10.78 -61.46 26.54
N PHE A 173 -9.92 -60.60 25.94
CA PHE A 173 -9.91 -59.97 24.61
C PHE A 173 -10.43 -58.52 24.62
N SER A 174 -9.77 -57.48 24.11
CA SER A 174 -8.45 -57.27 23.49
C SER A 174 -8.21 -55.75 23.42
N SER A 175 -6.95 -55.33 23.43
CA SER A 175 -6.39 -53.98 23.13
C SER A 175 -6.67 -53.53 21.66
N PRO A 176 -6.13 -52.41 21.08
CA PRO A 176 -5.31 -51.25 21.52
C PRO A 176 -5.80 -49.90 20.84
N PRO A 177 -5.01 -48.82 20.52
CA PRO A 177 -3.70 -48.30 20.96
C PRO A 177 -3.69 -46.80 21.42
N TYR A 178 -2.56 -46.40 22.04
CA TYR A 178 -1.96 -45.07 22.39
C TYR A 178 -2.28 -43.82 21.50
N PRO A 179 -1.83 -42.56 21.81
CA PRO A 179 -0.81 -42.09 22.79
C PRO A 179 -1.13 -40.80 23.59
N GLY A 180 -0.31 -40.43 24.59
CA GLY A 180 -0.31 -39.04 25.08
C GLY A 180 0.31 -38.72 26.44
N SER A 181 1.63 -38.84 26.53
CA SER A 181 2.53 -38.04 27.40
C SER A 181 2.72 -38.40 28.89
N PRO A 182 3.96 -38.22 29.40
CA PRO A 182 4.45 -38.87 30.61
C PRO A 182 4.54 -37.89 31.79
N LEU A 183 3.89 -38.20 32.91
CA LEU A 183 4.19 -37.55 34.19
C LEU A 183 4.93 -38.52 35.10
N LEU A 184 6.08 -38.02 35.55
CA LEU A 184 7.05 -38.60 36.46
C LEU A 184 6.38 -39.21 37.70
N SER A 185 6.45 -40.53 37.85
CA SER A 185 6.25 -41.19 39.14
C SER A 185 7.59 -41.68 39.68
N ARG A 186 8.16 -40.83 40.55
CA ARG A 186 9.16 -41.17 41.55
C ARG A 186 8.63 -42.34 42.39
N LYS A 187 9.14 -43.55 42.15
CA LYS A 187 9.07 -44.67 43.11
C LYS A 187 10.44 -44.82 43.76
N LEU A 188 10.51 -44.52 45.06
CA LEU A 188 11.54 -45.05 45.95
C LEU A 188 11.35 -46.58 46.06
N PRO A 189 12.40 -47.40 45.93
CA PRO A 189 12.42 -48.72 46.54
C PRO A 189 13.06 -48.61 47.93
N GLY A 190 12.31 -48.99 48.97
CA GLY A 190 12.89 -49.26 50.28
C GLY A 190 13.76 -50.51 50.20
N SER A 191 15.06 -50.38 50.47
CA SER A 191 15.98 -51.49 50.62
C SER A 191 16.11 -51.89 52.10
N ARG A 192 15.86 -53.17 52.36
CA ARG A 192 16.24 -53.90 53.58
C ARG A 192 17.73 -54.26 53.47
N PRO A 193 18.52 -54.23 54.57
CA PRO A 193 19.96 -54.49 54.48
C PRO A 193 20.20 -56.00 54.38
N ASP A 194 21.22 -56.38 53.59
CA ASP A 194 22.07 -57.58 53.69
C ASP A 194 22.38 -58.16 52.29
N SER A 195 23.53 -57.76 51.72
CA SER A 195 24.45 -58.55 50.85
C SER A 195 25.35 -57.63 49.99
N PRO A 196 26.59 -58.07 49.64
CA PRO A 196 27.70 -57.17 49.31
C PRO A 196 27.64 -56.58 47.90
N SER A 197 28.16 -55.36 47.78
CA SER A 197 28.20 -54.52 46.59
C SER A 197 29.02 -55.12 45.44
N SER A 198 28.35 -55.31 44.30
CA SER A 198 28.95 -55.52 42.97
C SER A 198 29.47 -54.19 42.39
N PRO A 199 30.58 -54.15 41.65
CA PRO A 199 31.15 -52.92 41.10
C PRO A 199 30.40 -52.50 39.83
N TYR A 200 29.21 -51.92 40.00
CA TYR A 200 28.46 -51.24 38.96
C TYR A 200 28.09 -49.86 39.47
N THR A 201 28.79 -48.79 39.08
CA THR A 201 28.25 -47.43 39.35
C THR A 201 28.90 -46.25 38.62
N VAL A 202 30.13 -46.31 38.11
CA VAL A 202 30.75 -45.10 37.49
C VAL A 202 30.59 -45.07 35.98
N ASP A 203 30.88 -46.16 35.29
CA ASP A 203 30.84 -46.20 33.82
C ASP A 203 29.43 -46.03 33.25
N SER A 204 28.40 -46.58 33.91
CA SER A 204 27.02 -46.44 33.46
C SER A 204 26.48 -45.01 33.65
N VAL A 205 26.93 -44.30 34.69
CA VAL A 205 26.58 -42.89 34.94
C VAL A 205 27.28 -41.95 33.95
N LEU A 206 28.57 -42.21 33.68
CA LEU A 206 29.32 -41.48 32.65
C LEU A 206 28.71 -41.70 31.26
N GLN A 207 28.34 -42.94 30.93
CA GLN A 207 27.68 -43.26 29.66
C GLN A 207 26.34 -42.52 29.51
N ALA A 208 25.53 -42.47 30.57
CA ALA A 208 24.27 -41.71 30.56
C ALA A 208 24.47 -40.20 30.38
N GLU A 209 25.52 -39.61 30.99
CA GLU A 209 25.85 -38.20 30.82
C GLU A 209 26.40 -37.90 29.42
N ILE A 210 27.21 -38.80 28.85
CA ILE A 210 27.67 -38.72 27.44
C ILE A 210 26.46 -38.71 26.50
N GLU A 211 25.52 -39.63 26.66
CA GLU A 211 24.31 -39.68 25.83
C GLU A 211 23.44 -38.43 26.01
N LYS A 212 23.34 -37.89 27.23
CA LYS A 212 22.59 -36.65 27.51
C LYS A 212 23.26 -35.44 26.84
N LEU A 213 24.59 -35.34 26.89
CA LEU A 213 25.36 -34.31 26.19
C LEU A 213 25.24 -34.46 24.67
N GLN A 214 25.27 -35.69 24.13
CA GLN A 214 25.02 -35.96 22.71
C GLN A 214 23.62 -35.48 22.29
N ARG A 215 22.56 -35.80 23.04
CA ARG A 215 21.21 -35.28 22.80
C ARG A 215 21.14 -33.75 22.89
N CYS A 216 21.86 -33.11 23.82
CA CYS A 216 21.97 -31.66 23.89
C CYS A 216 22.65 -31.07 22.64
N LEU A 217 23.74 -31.69 22.19
CA LEU A 217 24.51 -31.28 21.03
C LEU A 217 23.68 -31.42 19.75
N GLU A 218 22.94 -32.52 19.58
CA GLU A 218 21.99 -32.71 18.48
C GLU A 218 20.88 -31.67 18.47
N ARG A 219 20.29 -31.35 19.63
CA ARG A 219 19.31 -30.26 19.75
C ARG A 219 19.88 -28.90 19.36
N LEU A 220 21.11 -28.61 19.76
CA LEU A 220 21.80 -27.37 19.39
C LEU A 220 22.10 -27.32 17.88
N LYS A 221 22.56 -28.44 17.28
CA LYS A 221 22.74 -28.56 15.83
C LYS A 221 21.43 -28.32 15.07
N ALA A 222 20.35 -28.98 15.46
CA ALA A 222 19.04 -28.81 14.85
C ALA A 222 18.49 -27.38 15.03
N ARG A 223 18.81 -26.69 16.14
CA ARG A 223 18.47 -25.26 16.31
C ARG A 223 19.31 -24.37 15.39
N ASN A 224 20.60 -24.65 15.25
CA ASN A 224 21.51 -23.92 14.39
C ASN A 224 21.13 -24.07 12.91
N GLU A 225 20.77 -25.28 12.46
CA GLU A 225 20.24 -25.55 11.13
C GLU A 225 18.96 -24.74 10.84
N ARG A 226 18.00 -24.71 11.78
CA ARG A 226 16.78 -23.90 11.63
C ARG A 226 17.07 -22.40 11.55
N LEU A 227 18.00 -21.90 12.36
CA LEU A 227 18.43 -20.50 12.33
C LEU A 227 19.12 -20.15 11.01
N ASN A 228 20.01 -21.02 10.52
CA ASN A 228 20.67 -20.84 9.22
C ASN A 228 19.65 -20.84 8.07
N ALA A 229 18.68 -21.76 8.08
CA ALA A 229 17.61 -21.77 7.10
C ALA A 229 16.75 -20.49 7.15
N ALA A 230 16.46 -19.96 8.34
CA ALA A 230 15.75 -18.69 8.49
C ALA A 230 16.59 -17.49 7.99
N LEU A 231 17.90 -17.49 8.23
CA LEU A 231 18.82 -16.46 7.74
C LEU A 231 18.90 -16.46 6.21
N VAL A 232 19.04 -17.63 5.60
CA VAL A 232 19.08 -17.77 4.13
C VAL A 232 17.77 -17.27 3.50
N ARG A 233 16.61 -17.61 4.09
CA ARG A 233 15.31 -17.10 3.64
C ARG A 233 15.23 -15.58 3.75
N ARG A 234 15.58 -15.00 4.91
CA ARG A 234 15.56 -13.54 5.10
C ARG A 234 16.50 -12.82 4.13
N LYS A 235 17.68 -13.39 3.88
CA LYS A 235 18.62 -12.86 2.88
C LYS A 235 18.01 -12.86 1.48
N GLY A 236 17.40 -13.96 1.07
CA GLY A 236 16.71 -14.05 -0.22
C GLY A 236 15.53 -13.07 -0.34
N GLU A 237 14.73 -12.91 0.72
CA GLU A 237 13.63 -11.94 0.78
C GLU A 237 14.15 -10.50 0.65
N SER A 238 15.26 -10.16 1.33
CA SER A 238 15.90 -8.84 1.24
C SER A 238 16.44 -8.56 -0.16
N GLU A 239 17.14 -9.53 -0.77
CA GLU A 239 17.63 -9.43 -2.16
C GLU A 239 16.47 -9.25 -3.15
N GLN A 240 15.38 -10.01 -2.97
CA GLN A 240 14.18 -9.88 -3.80
C GLN A 240 13.52 -8.50 -3.69
N LEU A 241 13.40 -7.96 -2.47
CA LEU A 241 12.87 -6.61 -2.24
C LEU A 241 13.76 -5.55 -2.88
N SER A 242 15.08 -5.66 -2.73
CA SER A 242 16.05 -4.74 -3.34
C SER A 242 15.98 -4.75 -4.87
N MET A 243 15.93 -5.93 -5.49
CA MET A 243 15.76 -6.05 -6.95
C MET A 243 14.42 -5.47 -7.41
N SER A 244 13.34 -5.72 -6.66
CA SER A 244 12.01 -5.21 -6.99
C SER A 244 11.97 -3.68 -6.91
N LEU A 245 12.61 -3.09 -5.90
CA LEU A 245 12.69 -1.65 -5.73
C LEU A 245 13.52 -1.00 -6.85
N SER A 246 14.71 -1.55 -7.15
CA SER A 246 15.56 -1.05 -8.26
C SER A 246 14.83 -1.11 -9.60
N ARG A 247 14.08 -2.18 -9.85
CA ARG A 247 13.24 -2.29 -11.05
C ARG A 247 12.16 -1.22 -11.09
N GLN A 248 11.43 -1.02 -9.98
CA GLN A 248 10.38 0.01 -9.92
C GLN A 248 10.93 1.43 -10.08
N GLU A 249 12.13 1.71 -9.57
CA GLU A 249 12.82 2.99 -9.75
C GLU A 249 13.15 3.23 -11.23
N ALA A 250 13.71 2.22 -11.91
CA ALA A 250 13.99 2.28 -13.34
C ALA A 250 12.71 2.45 -14.17
N ASP A 251 11.67 1.67 -13.86
CA ASP A 251 10.36 1.72 -14.52
C ASP A 251 9.72 3.12 -14.35
N SER A 252 9.77 3.69 -13.14
CA SER A 252 9.25 5.04 -12.88
C SER A 252 10.01 6.14 -13.64
N SER A 253 11.34 6.00 -13.73
CA SER A 253 12.19 6.95 -14.46
C SER A 253 11.92 6.89 -15.96
N ALA A 254 11.76 5.68 -16.51
CA ALA A 254 11.41 5.48 -17.91
C ALA A 254 10.03 6.07 -18.25
N LEU A 255 9.03 5.89 -17.39
CA LEU A 255 7.70 6.48 -17.56
C LEU A 255 7.71 8.01 -17.50
N HIS A 256 8.47 8.61 -16.56
CA HIS A 256 8.61 10.06 -16.49
C HIS A 256 9.25 10.65 -17.75
N MET A 257 10.32 10.04 -18.24
CA MET A 257 10.98 10.46 -19.49
C MET A 257 10.05 10.30 -20.70
N ALA A 258 9.32 9.18 -20.79
CA ALA A 258 8.33 8.97 -21.84
C ALA A 258 7.19 10.00 -21.81
N LEU A 259 6.73 10.40 -20.61
CA LEU A 259 5.75 11.47 -20.45
C LEU A 259 6.29 12.82 -20.91
N ALA A 260 7.53 13.17 -20.55
CA ALA A 260 8.16 14.40 -21.00
C ALA A 260 8.20 14.48 -22.54
N TYR A 261 8.56 13.38 -23.22
CA TYR A 261 8.51 13.32 -24.68
C TYR A 261 7.08 13.48 -25.25
N CYS A 262 6.05 12.98 -24.56
CA CYS A 262 4.66 13.17 -24.98
C CYS A 262 4.19 14.61 -24.80
N GLU A 263 4.59 15.26 -23.70
CA GLU A 263 4.28 16.67 -23.42
C GLU A 263 4.94 17.57 -24.48
N GLU A 264 6.21 17.32 -24.81
CA GLU A 264 6.89 18.03 -25.89
C GLU A 264 6.27 17.74 -27.28
N CYS A 265 5.75 16.52 -27.51
CA CYS A 265 5.01 16.20 -28.72
C CYS A 265 3.70 17.00 -28.79
N GLU A 266 2.94 17.07 -27.70
CA GLU A 266 1.69 17.85 -27.62
C GLU A 266 1.93 19.33 -27.95
N GLU A 267 3.00 19.91 -27.40
CA GLU A 267 3.42 21.28 -27.70
C GLU A 267 3.73 21.45 -29.19
N ALA A 268 4.53 20.55 -29.77
CA ALA A 268 4.88 20.62 -31.19
C ALA A 268 3.66 20.45 -32.12
N TYR A 269 2.68 19.61 -31.75
CA TYR A 269 1.41 19.51 -32.47
C TYR A 269 0.58 20.79 -32.36
N SER A 270 0.56 21.41 -31.19
CA SER A 270 -0.13 22.68 -30.95
C SER A 270 0.50 23.82 -31.76
N ASP A 271 1.83 23.88 -31.83
CA ASP A 271 2.58 24.81 -32.67
C ASP A 271 2.23 24.63 -34.16
N LEU A 272 2.20 23.38 -34.63
CA LEU A 272 1.82 23.07 -36.02
C LEU A 272 0.38 23.52 -36.33
N LEU A 273 -0.56 23.28 -35.41
CA LEU A 273 -1.95 23.72 -35.53
C LEU A 273 -2.06 25.25 -35.57
N SER A 274 -1.34 25.95 -34.69
CA SER A 274 -1.33 27.41 -34.64
C SER A 274 -0.78 28.03 -35.94
N LEU A 275 0.28 27.46 -36.51
CA LEU A 275 0.80 27.87 -37.82
C LEU A 275 -0.22 27.64 -38.93
N CYS A 276 -0.93 26.52 -38.91
CA CYS A 276 -1.98 26.22 -39.89
C CYS A 276 -3.15 27.21 -39.79
N GLU A 277 -3.51 27.63 -38.58
CA GLU A 277 -4.57 28.62 -38.33
C GLU A 277 -4.16 30.03 -38.72
N ALA A 278 -2.94 30.45 -38.40
CA ALA A 278 -2.38 31.74 -38.84
C ALA A 278 -2.35 31.84 -40.38
N ARG A 279 -1.96 30.76 -41.08
CA ARG A 279 -2.01 30.72 -42.55
C ARG A 279 -3.44 30.83 -43.10
N LYS A 280 -4.43 30.26 -42.42
CA LYS A 280 -5.85 30.36 -42.82
C LYS A 280 -6.38 31.78 -42.63
N GLN A 281 -6.04 32.44 -41.52
CA GLN A 281 -6.43 33.82 -41.24
C GLN A 281 -5.82 34.79 -42.26
N GLN A 282 -4.54 34.64 -42.57
CA GLN A 282 -3.85 35.42 -43.59
C GLN A 282 -4.47 35.24 -44.99
N ASN A 283 -4.82 34.00 -45.35
CA ASN A 283 -5.51 33.73 -46.61
C ASN A 283 -6.93 34.32 -46.65
N ALA A 284 -7.62 34.44 -45.51
CA ALA A 284 -8.93 35.07 -45.42
C ALA A 284 -8.83 36.60 -45.54
N GLU A 285 -7.86 37.22 -44.85
CA GLU A 285 -7.60 38.67 -44.90
C GLU A 285 -7.22 39.15 -46.31
N ASN A 286 -6.37 38.40 -47.01
CA ASN A 286 -5.98 38.67 -48.40
C ASN A 286 -7.15 38.60 -49.41
N MET A 287 -8.25 37.94 -49.06
CA MET A 287 -9.45 37.81 -49.91
C MET A 287 -10.54 38.84 -49.58
N SER A 288 -10.34 39.67 -48.54
CA SER A 288 -11.33 40.62 -48.03
C SER A 288 -11.01 42.11 -48.25
N THR A 289 -9.93 42.46 -48.94
CA THR A 289 -9.63 43.85 -49.34
C THR A 289 -10.32 44.23 -50.66
N PRO A 290 -11.28 45.18 -50.68
CA PRO A 290 -11.79 45.76 -51.92
C PRO A 290 -10.71 46.69 -52.52
N GLN A 291 -10.43 46.52 -53.81
CA GLN A 291 -9.64 47.50 -54.58
C GLN A 291 -10.28 48.90 -54.49
N PRO A 292 -9.51 49.97 -54.27
CA PRO A 292 -9.84 51.28 -54.78
C PRO A 292 -9.18 51.47 -56.15
N ASP A 293 -10.00 51.91 -57.10
CA ASP A 293 -9.71 52.09 -58.51
C ASP A 293 -8.53 53.03 -58.80
N LEU A 294 -7.89 52.74 -59.93
CA LEU A 294 -6.93 53.60 -60.63
C LEU A 294 -7.53 54.97 -60.96
N SER A 295 -6.76 56.04 -60.74
CA SER A 295 -6.31 57.02 -61.76
C SER A 295 -6.16 58.45 -61.23
N LYS A 296 -5.04 59.08 -61.66
CA LYS A 296 -4.62 60.50 -61.71
C LYS A 296 -3.20 60.63 -61.12
N LEU A 297 -2.24 61.37 -61.65
CA LEU A 297 -1.97 62.07 -62.91
C LEU A 297 -0.48 62.48 -62.77
N THR A 298 0.27 62.29 -63.84
CA THR A 298 1.46 63.01 -64.32
C THR A 298 2.04 64.21 -63.53
N GLU A 299 3.39 64.27 -63.60
CA GLU A 299 4.26 65.46 -63.79
C GLU A 299 5.07 66.07 -62.62
N GLU A 300 6.39 65.98 -62.85
CA GLU A 300 7.43 67.02 -62.76
C GLU A 300 8.19 67.39 -61.46
N ASN A 301 9.52 67.23 -61.61
CA ASN A 301 10.62 68.15 -61.31
C ASN A 301 11.17 68.34 -59.87
N ALA A 302 12.43 67.90 -59.76
CA ALA A 302 13.64 68.62 -59.32
C ALA A 302 13.66 69.36 -57.96
N GLY A 303 14.66 69.03 -57.13
CA GLY A 303 15.11 69.93 -56.05
C GLY A 303 16.10 69.32 -55.05
N LYS A 304 17.35 69.80 -55.10
CA LYS A 304 18.43 69.67 -54.10
C LYS A 304 17.98 70.09 -52.69
N GLY A 305 18.70 69.59 -51.66
CA GLY A 305 18.96 70.37 -50.44
C GLY A 305 18.93 69.58 -49.15
N GLU A 306 20.06 69.59 -48.43
CA GLU A 306 20.32 68.87 -47.19
C GLU A 306 19.70 69.53 -45.94
N SER A 307 19.66 68.72 -44.87
CA SER A 307 19.97 69.06 -43.47
C SER A 307 18.84 69.42 -42.48
N SER A 308 18.72 68.50 -41.51
CA SER A 308 18.74 68.71 -40.05
C SER A 308 17.41 68.79 -39.27
N SER A 309 17.22 67.75 -38.45
CA SER A 309 17.05 67.76 -36.98
C SER A 309 15.91 66.87 -36.48
N SER A 310 16.04 66.42 -35.23
CA SER A 310 15.69 65.09 -34.72
C SER A 310 14.35 65.05 -33.91
N PRO A 311 14.06 64.03 -33.04
CA PRO A 311 12.82 63.23 -32.94
C PRO A 311 11.85 63.78 -31.83
N PRO A 312 10.72 63.14 -31.38
CA PRO A 312 10.37 61.70 -31.37
C PRO A 312 8.87 61.36 -31.59
N GLU A 313 8.53 60.09 -31.33
CA GLU A 313 7.17 59.56 -31.14
C GLU A 313 6.28 59.47 -32.40
N GLY A 314 6.49 58.38 -33.13
CA GLY A 314 5.51 57.87 -34.10
C GLY A 314 5.48 56.37 -33.99
N THR A 315 4.42 55.87 -33.38
CA THR A 315 3.97 54.49 -33.32
C THR A 315 4.20 53.80 -34.67
N ALA A 316 5.27 53.02 -34.78
CA ALA A 316 5.46 52.13 -35.92
C ALA A 316 4.48 50.98 -35.74
N GLU A 317 3.28 51.14 -36.32
CA GLU A 317 2.40 50.03 -36.63
C GLU A 317 3.22 48.94 -37.30
N THR A 318 3.46 47.87 -36.54
CA THR A 318 4.07 46.65 -37.04
C THR A 318 3.06 46.06 -38.02
N ARG A 319 3.27 46.31 -39.32
CA ARG A 319 2.59 45.57 -40.38
C ARG A 319 2.64 44.08 -40.03
N PRO A 320 1.52 43.33 -40.11
CA PRO A 320 1.55 41.91 -39.84
C PRO A 320 2.46 41.25 -40.87
N ASN A 321 3.53 40.61 -40.40
CA ASN A 321 4.47 39.85 -41.22
C ASN A 321 3.71 38.77 -42.01
N SER A 322 3.44 39.04 -43.28
CA SER A 322 2.85 38.06 -44.19
C SER A 322 3.85 36.93 -44.43
N LEU A 323 3.64 35.77 -43.78
CA LEU A 323 4.48 34.59 -43.97
C LEU A 323 4.43 34.14 -45.43
N SER A 324 5.60 34.01 -46.06
CA SER A 324 5.65 33.47 -47.43
C SER A 324 5.33 31.97 -47.43
N GLU A 325 4.85 31.43 -48.57
CA GLU A 325 4.56 30.00 -48.68
C GLU A 325 5.80 29.12 -48.45
N GLN A 326 6.98 29.62 -48.82
CA GLN A 326 8.26 28.99 -48.59
C GLN A 326 8.60 28.93 -47.09
N GLU A 327 8.37 30.03 -46.37
CA GLU A 327 8.62 30.13 -44.93
C GLU A 327 7.66 29.26 -44.11
N PHE A 328 6.38 29.19 -44.51
CA PHE A 328 5.43 28.28 -43.88
C PHE A 328 5.86 26.82 -44.05
N LYS A 329 6.22 26.41 -45.27
CA LYS A 329 6.69 25.04 -45.53
C LYS A 329 7.98 24.73 -44.76
N GLY A 330 8.90 25.69 -44.66
CA GLY A 330 10.12 25.57 -43.86
C GLY A 330 9.82 25.36 -42.37
N LYS A 331 9.03 26.25 -41.75
CA LYS A 331 8.66 26.18 -40.33
C LYS A 331 7.87 24.91 -40.00
N ALA A 332 6.87 24.57 -40.83
CA ALA A 332 6.10 23.34 -40.67
C ALA A 332 6.97 22.08 -40.81
N GLY A 333 7.91 22.07 -41.76
CA GLY A 333 8.86 20.97 -41.95
C GLY A 333 9.77 20.76 -40.74
N VAL A 334 10.27 21.84 -40.13
CA VAL A 334 11.08 21.77 -38.89
C VAL A 334 10.27 21.18 -37.74
N ILE A 335 9.01 21.59 -37.56
CA ILE A 335 8.13 21.07 -36.49
C ILE A 335 7.81 19.59 -36.72
N LEU A 336 7.50 19.18 -37.94
CA LEU A 336 7.27 17.77 -38.28
C LEU A 336 8.52 16.91 -38.02
N GLN A 337 9.70 17.44 -38.31
CA GLN A 337 10.96 16.75 -38.00
C GLN A 337 11.19 16.64 -36.49
N ARG A 338 10.83 17.67 -35.71
CA ARG A 338 10.85 17.62 -34.24
C ARG A 338 9.90 16.55 -33.71
N ILE A 339 8.65 16.51 -34.20
CA ILE A 339 7.65 15.49 -33.82
C ILE A 339 8.17 14.08 -34.14
N ALA A 340 8.77 13.88 -35.32
CA ALA A 340 9.33 12.59 -35.70
C ALA A 340 10.46 12.13 -34.75
N ARG A 341 11.37 13.05 -34.37
CA ARG A 341 12.44 12.75 -33.40
C ARG A 341 11.88 12.42 -32.02
N LEU A 342 10.94 13.20 -31.51
CA LEU A 342 10.32 12.95 -30.21
C LEU A 342 9.58 11.61 -30.16
N LYS A 343 8.87 11.24 -31.24
CA LYS A 343 8.25 9.91 -31.38
C LYS A 343 9.29 8.79 -31.38
N GLN A 344 10.43 8.99 -32.05
CA GLN A 344 11.53 8.03 -32.10
C GLN A 344 12.20 7.88 -30.73
N ASP A 345 12.50 8.97 -30.04
CA ASP A 345 13.13 8.98 -28.72
C ASP A 345 12.21 8.29 -27.70
N ARG A 346 10.90 8.54 -27.76
CA ARG A 346 9.91 7.81 -26.95
C ARG A 346 9.87 6.31 -27.27
N ALA A 347 9.94 5.92 -28.55
CA ALA A 347 9.93 4.51 -28.94
C ALA A 347 11.21 3.77 -28.49
N ALA A 348 12.32 4.49 -28.30
CA ALA A 348 13.54 3.95 -27.74
C ALA A 348 13.46 3.72 -26.22
N MET A 349 12.49 4.34 -25.52
CA MET A 349 12.27 4.13 -24.10
C MET A 349 11.57 2.78 -23.86
N CYS A 350 12.14 1.96 -22.98
CA CYS A 350 11.50 0.74 -22.51
C CYS A 350 10.37 1.09 -21.52
N ILE A 351 9.21 1.47 -22.05
CA ILE A 351 8.00 1.71 -21.26
C ILE A 351 7.48 0.34 -20.76
N PRO A 352 7.28 0.15 -19.45
CA PRO A 352 6.69 -1.07 -18.93
C PRO A 352 5.27 -1.26 -19.51
N GLN A 353 5.11 -2.20 -20.45
CA GLN A 353 3.78 -2.58 -20.94
C GLN A 353 3.09 -3.47 -19.91
N ARG A 354 1.91 -3.06 -19.44
CA ARG A 354 1.18 -3.72 -18.36
C ARG A 354 0.39 -4.96 -18.81
N GLY A 355 0.91 -5.69 -19.79
CA GLY A 355 0.34 -6.95 -20.26
C GLY A 355 1.47 -7.95 -20.52
N LYS A 356 1.36 -9.14 -19.92
CA LYS A 356 2.32 -10.26 -19.93
C LYS A 356 3.38 -10.25 -18.81
N SER A 357 2.92 -10.24 -17.56
CA SER A 357 3.66 -10.94 -16.51
C SER A 357 2.82 -12.14 -16.08
N GLY A 358 3.00 -13.28 -16.77
CA GLY A 358 2.22 -14.49 -16.48
C GLY A 358 2.26 -15.60 -17.53
N GLU A 359 2.78 -15.40 -18.73
CA GLU A 359 2.86 -16.47 -19.75
C GLU A 359 4.32 -16.87 -19.99
N GLY A 360 4.81 -17.76 -19.14
CA GLY A 360 5.82 -18.69 -19.60
C GLY A 360 5.13 -19.67 -20.55
N LYS A 361 5.45 -19.61 -21.85
CA LYS A 361 5.63 -20.75 -22.76
C LYS A 361 5.68 -20.33 -24.24
N ILE A 362 6.68 -20.89 -24.93
CA ILE A 362 6.67 -21.25 -26.36
C ILE A 362 6.85 -20.07 -27.34
N SER A 363 8.09 -19.94 -27.84
CA SER A 363 8.33 -19.59 -29.24
C SER A 363 7.74 -20.71 -30.11
N PRO A 364 7.03 -20.42 -31.22
CA PRO A 364 7.75 -20.01 -32.41
C PRO A 364 7.12 -18.81 -33.15
N ASP A 365 8.03 -18.04 -33.73
CA ASP A 365 7.94 -17.44 -35.06
C ASP A 365 6.63 -17.72 -35.83
N THR A 366 5.85 -16.66 -36.04
CA THR A 366 5.06 -16.52 -37.27
C THR A 366 4.95 -15.04 -37.55
N GLY A 367 5.74 -14.60 -38.53
CA GLY A 367 5.70 -13.24 -39.03
C GLY A 367 4.30 -12.84 -39.45
N THR A 368 3.81 -11.75 -38.87
CA THR A 368 2.85 -10.85 -39.53
C THR A 368 3.13 -9.45 -39.01
N LEU A 369 4.25 -8.87 -39.46
CA LEU A 369 4.39 -7.42 -39.49
C LEU A 369 3.34 -6.92 -40.49
N ALA A 370 2.15 -6.59 -39.97
CA ALA A 370 1.16 -5.84 -40.71
C ALA A 370 1.81 -4.51 -41.11
N GLY A 371 1.99 -4.34 -42.42
CA GLY A 371 2.78 -3.28 -43.00
C GLY A 371 2.27 -1.90 -42.62
N VAL A 372 3.14 -1.13 -41.97
CA VAL A 372 3.10 0.34 -42.04
C VAL A 372 3.55 0.70 -43.45
N ARG A 373 2.60 0.68 -44.38
CA ARG A 373 2.78 1.21 -45.72
C ARG A 373 2.95 2.73 -45.56
N GLY A 374 4.20 3.17 -45.54
CA GLY A 374 4.56 4.57 -45.67
C GLY A 374 3.91 5.13 -46.94
N ARG A 375 2.86 5.92 -46.77
CA ARG A 375 2.35 6.80 -47.82
C ARG A 375 3.06 8.13 -47.67
N THR A 376 4.05 8.34 -48.51
CA THR A 376 4.46 9.68 -48.94
C THR A 376 3.30 10.27 -49.75
N SER A 377 2.32 10.86 -49.07
CA SER A 377 1.19 11.51 -49.74
C SER A 377 1.54 12.94 -50.12
N SER A 378 1.65 13.12 -51.44
CA SER A 378 1.50 14.37 -52.17
C SER A 378 0.61 15.40 -51.49
N PHE A 379 1.13 16.63 -51.34
CA PHE A 379 0.38 17.82 -50.96
C PHE A 379 -0.75 18.10 -51.97
N SER A 380 -1.95 17.56 -51.74
CA SER A 380 -3.16 17.90 -52.50
C SER A 380 -4.24 18.41 -51.56
N LYS A 381 -4.65 19.66 -51.82
CA LYS A 381 -5.75 20.44 -51.21
C LYS A 381 -6.83 19.61 -50.48
N ASN A 382 -6.61 19.27 -49.21
CA ASN A 382 -7.66 18.88 -48.26
C ASN A 382 -7.25 19.32 -46.82
N THR A 383 -7.06 20.62 -46.62
CA THR A 383 -6.63 21.24 -45.33
C THR A 383 -7.59 21.00 -44.15
N LYS A 384 -8.76 20.40 -44.40
CA LYS A 384 -9.71 19.96 -43.37
C LYS A 384 -9.39 18.54 -42.89
N GLU A 385 -9.03 17.63 -43.79
CA GLU A 385 -8.63 16.25 -43.46
C GLU A 385 -7.29 16.22 -42.72
N GLU A 386 -6.32 17.02 -43.16
CA GLU A 386 -5.03 17.17 -42.47
C GLU A 386 -5.21 17.75 -41.05
N LYS A 387 -6.08 18.76 -40.89
CA LYS A 387 -6.42 19.31 -39.56
C LYS A 387 -7.11 18.25 -38.69
N ALA A 388 -8.03 17.46 -39.25
CA ALA A 388 -8.68 16.37 -38.52
C ALA A 388 -7.68 15.30 -38.09
N ALA A 389 -6.77 14.88 -38.97
CA ALA A 389 -5.72 13.91 -38.65
C ALA A 389 -4.80 14.39 -37.51
N LEU A 390 -4.39 15.66 -37.52
CA LEU A 390 -3.59 16.25 -36.44
C LEU A 390 -4.35 16.31 -35.11
N LEU A 391 -5.65 16.61 -35.15
CA LEU A 391 -6.49 16.61 -33.94
C LEU A 391 -6.67 15.19 -33.39
N TYR A 392 -6.84 14.18 -34.24
CA TYR A 392 -6.85 12.78 -33.81
C TYR A 392 -5.53 12.40 -33.15
N GLU A 393 -4.38 12.70 -33.77
CA GLU A 393 -3.07 12.42 -33.16
C GLU A 393 -2.89 13.15 -31.82
N LEU A 394 -3.30 14.42 -31.71
CA LEU A 394 -3.24 15.19 -30.46
C LEU A 394 -4.09 14.54 -29.35
N VAL A 395 -5.30 14.09 -29.67
CA VAL A 395 -6.18 13.40 -28.71
C VAL A 395 -5.55 12.08 -28.28
N THR A 396 -5.01 11.29 -29.21
CA THR A 396 -4.34 10.03 -28.86
C THR A 396 -3.14 10.24 -27.92
N VAL A 397 -2.29 11.25 -28.18
CA VAL A 397 -1.16 11.59 -27.29
C VAL A 397 -1.66 11.98 -25.89
N ARG A 398 -2.78 12.72 -25.79
CA ARG A 398 -3.38 13.08 -24.49
C ARG A 398 -3.91 11.88 -23.71
N GLU A 399 -4.54 10.94 -24.40
CA GLU A 399 -5.02 9.68 -23.81
C GLU A 399 -3.84 8.85 -23.29
N GLU A 400 -2.81 8.67 -24.10
CA GLU A 400 -1.59 7.96 -23.72
C GLU A 400 -0.88 8.62 -22.52
N MET A 401 -0.79 9.95 -22.47
CA MET A 401 -0.26 10.65 -21.29
C MET A 401 -1.12 10.42 -20.05
N SER A 402 -2.45 10.38 -20.19
CA SER A 402 -3.34 10.12 -19.08
C SER A 402 -3.15 8.71 -18.51
N GLU A 403 -2.94 7.72 -19.39
CA GLU A 403 -2.61 6.35 -19.03
C GLU A 403 -1.26 6.27 -18.32
N MET A 404 -0.22 6.91 -18.87
CA MET A 404 1.12 6.94 -18.30
C MET A 404 1.15 7.62 -16.92
N ARG A 405 0.41 8.73 -16.73
CA ARG A 405 0.20 9.35 -15.41
C ARG A 405 -0.53 8.43 -14.44
N GLY A 406 -1.47 7.62 -14.93
CA GLY A 406 -2.12 6.56 -14.15
C GLY A 406 -1.13 5.49 -13.68
N ASN A 407 -0.28 5.01 -14.59
CA ASN A 407 0.75 4.01 -14.30
C ASN A 407 1.78 4.52 -13.27
N LEU A 408 2.23 5.78 -13.40
CA LEU A 408 3.10 6.40 -12.40
C LEU A 408 2.48 6.43 -11.00
N ARG A 409 1.20 6.81 -10.88
CA ARG A 409 0.52 6.82 -9.58
C ARG A 409 0.42 5.44 -8.95
N LEU A 410 0.31 4.38 -9.77
CA LEU A 410 0.31 3.01 -9.29
C LEU A 410 1.70 2.57 -8.84
N LEU A 411 2.74 2.79 -9.66
CA LEU A 411 4.11 2.47 -9.28
C LEU A 411 4.58 3.25 -8.05
N GLU A 412 4.15 4.50 -7.88
CA GLU A 412 4.41 5.26 -6.65
C GLU A 412 3.77 4.60 -5.42
N LYS A 413 2.57 4.03 -5.54
CA LYS A 413 1.93 3.31 -4.44
C LYS A 413 2.68 2.03 -4.12
N GLU A 414 3.06 1.27 -5.15
CA GLU A 414 3.84 0.04 -4.98
C GLU A 414 5.21 0.32 -4.35
N ARG A 415 5.91 1.38 -4.78
CA ARG A 415 7.17 1.83 -4.17
C ARG A 415 7.00 2.16 -2.70
N ARG A 416 5.98 2.95 -2.34
CA ARG A 416 5.69 3.29 -0.93
C ARG A 416 5.43 2.06 -0.08
N CYS A 417 4.78 1.02 -0.64
CA CYS A 417 4.60 -0.24 0.06
C CYS A 417 5.94 -0.96 0.29
N LEU A 418 6.81 -1.03 -0.72
CA LEU A 418 8.15 -1.61 -0.58
C LEU A 418 9.03 -0.82 0.41
N ASP A 419 8.98 0.52 0.38
CA ASP A 419 9.69 1.39 1.32
C ASP A 419 9.27 1.10 2.77
N LEU A 420 7.96 0.94 3.02
CA LEU A 420 7.46 0.57 4.34
C LEU A 420 7.96 -0.81 4.79
N VAL A 421 8.00 -1.79 3.88
CA VAL A 421 8.54 -3.12 4.17
C VAL A 421 10.02 -3.04 4.51
N LEU A 422 10.81 -2.27 3.76
CA LEU A 422 12.24 -2.04 4.04
C LEU A 422 12.46 -1.33 5.39
N MET A 423 11.62 -0.35 5.74
CA MET A 423 11.69 0.32 7.04
C MET A 423 11.40 -0.62 8.21
N VAL A 424 10.42 -1.51 8.06
CA VAL A 424 10.15 -2.55 9.07
C VAL A 424 11.33 -3.51 9.16
N GLN A 425 11.92 -3.91 8.03
CA GLN A 425 13.06 -4.81 8.00
C GLN A 425 14.30 -4.20 8.66
N SER A 426 14.61 -2.93 8.39
CA SER A 426 15.75 -2.23 9.01
C SER A 426 15.58 -2.08 10.53
N ALA A 427 14.36 -1.82 11.00
CA ALA A 427 14.04 -1.84 12.43
C ALA A 427 14.23 -3.23 13.06
N GLN A 428 13.85 -4.30 12.36
CA GLN A 428 14.10 -5.67 12.82
C GLN A 428 15.58 -6.03 12.84
N ASP A 429 16.37 -5.58 11.84
CA ASP A 429 17.80 -5.85 11.77
C ASP A 429 18.57 -5.09 12.87
N SER A 430 18.22 -3.83 13.12
CA SER A 430 18.79 -3.05 14.26
C SER A 430 18.48 -3.69 15.62
N ALA A 431 17.24 -4.15 15.83
CA ALA A 431 16.89 -4.92 17.03
C ALA A 431 17.70 -6.23 17.12
N GLY A 432 17.92 -6.90 15.99
CA GLY A 432 18.76 -8.10 15.91
C GLY A 432 20.22 -7.83 16.31
N VAL A 433 20.80 -6.72 15.88
CA VAL A 433 22.16 -6.30 16.25
C VAL A 433 22.26 -6.05 17.76
N LEU A 434 21.31 -5.32 18.35
CA LEU A 434 21.29 -5.07 19.80
C LEU A 434 21.20 -6.36 20.62
N ILE A 435 20.42 -7.34 20.16
CA ILE A 435 20.35 -8.66 20.80
C ILE A 435 21.70 -9.37 20.71
N LEU A 436 22.37 -9.36 19.55
CA LEU A 436 23.68 -9.98 19.39
C LEU A 436 24.76 -9.33 20.26
N ASP A 437 24.75 -8.00 20.38
CA ASP A 437 25.67 -7.27 21.25
C ASP A 437 25.41 -7.59 22.72
N SER A 438 24.15 -7.64 23.16
CA SER A 438 23.80 -8.05 24.52
C SER A 438 24.28 -9.47 24.86
N LEU A 439 24.13 -10.42 23.92
CA LEU A 439 24.62 -11.79 24.10
C LEU A 439 26.15 -11.85 24.10
N ARG A 440 26.81 -10.98 23.32
CA ARG A 440 28.28 -10.89 23.29
C ARG A 440 28.81 -10.33 24.62
N ASP A 441 28.17 -9.30 25.16
CA ASP A 441 28.47 -8.76 26.48
C ASP A 441 28.28 -9.82 27.57
N GLU A 442 27.15 -10.54 27.57
CA GLU A 442 26.90 -11.64 28.52
C GLU A 442 27.96 -12.74 28.44
N LEU A 443 28.37 -13.12 27.22
CA LEU A 443 29.45 -14.10 27.02
C LEU A 443 30.79 -13.55 27.51
N GLY A 444 31.07 -12.27 27.31
CA GLY A 444 32.25 -11.58 27.85
C GLY A 444 32.27 -11.60 29.38
N GLU A 445 31.15 -11.28 30.02
CA GLU A 445 30.99 -11.34 31.47
C GLU A 445 31.19 -12.76 32.02
N ARG A 446 30.59 -13.77 31.37
CA ARG A 446 30.78 -15.18 31.74
C ARG A 446 32.25 -15.61 31.65
N ARG A 447 32.94 -15.26 30.55
CA ARG A 447 34.38 -15.53 30.41
C ARG A 447 35.19 -14.83 31.50
N ALA A 448 34.91 -13.57 31.79
CA ALA A 448 35.59 -12.82 32.85
C ALA A 448 35.32 -13.39 34.24
N THR A 449 34.12 -13.95 34.50
CA THR A 449 33.84 -14.67 35.76
C THR A 449 34.61 -15.99 35.84
N GLN A 450 34.63 -16.78 34.77
CA GLN A 450 35.40 -18.03 34.72
C GLN A 450 36.89 -17.79 34.89
N GLN A 451 37.44 -16.76 34.25
CA GLN A 451 38.85 -16.39 34.39
C GLN A 451 39.18 -15.98 35.83
N ARG A 452 38.35 -15.16 36.48
CA ARG A 452 38.54 -14.81 37.90
C ARG A 452 38.48 -16.03 38.82
N ILE A 453 37.59 -16.99 38.53
CA ILE A 453 37.52 -18.24 39.29
C ILE A 453 38.79 -19.07 39.08
N ALA A 454 39.27 -19.21 37.85
CA ALA A 454 40.50 -19.94 37.53
C ALA A 454 41.74 -19.29 38.16
N GLU A 455 41.85 -17.95 38.12
CA GLU A 455 42.93 -17.20 38.78
C GLU A 455 42.89 -17.37 40.31
N ASN A 456 41.70 -17.39 40.91
CA ASN A 456 41.54 -17.65 42.34
C ASN A 456 41.95 -19.09 42.70
N MET A 457 41.63 -20.07 41.86
CA MET A 457 42.05 -21.46 42.05
C MET A 457 43.57 -21.61 41.90
N ALA A 458 44.18 -20.97 40.90
CA ALA A 458 45.63 -20.97 40.71
C ALA A 458 46.39 -20.31 41.87
N LYS A 459 45.84 -19.25 42.47
CA LYS A 459 46.40 -18.61 43.68
C LYS A 459 46.33 -19.52 44.91
N ILE A 460 45.28 -20.35 45.01
CA ILE A 460 45.15 -21.37 46.07
C ILE A 460 46.18 -22.50 45.86
N GLU A 461 46.43 -22.90 44.61
CA GLU A 461 47.39 -23.96 44.26
C GLU A 461 48.87 -23.50 44.35
N ALA A 462 49.16 -22.22 44.11
CA ALA A 462 50.52 -21.67 44.13
C ALA A 462 51.13 -21.47 45.55
N GLY A 463 50.43 -21.87 46.62
CA GLY A 463 50.97 -21.84 47.98
C GLY A 463 51.16 -20.44 48.57
N GLU A 464 50.67 -19.38 47.92
CA GLU A 464 50.54 -18.06 48.55
C GLU A 464 49.40 -18.09 49.57
N GLY A 465 49.76 -18.35 50.83
CA GLY A 465 49.09 -17.92 52.05
C GLY A 465 47.56 -17.94 52.08
N ILE A 466 47.02 -18.86 52.87
CA ILE A 466 45.68 -18.86 53.49
C ILE A 466 44.90 -17.57 53.20
N PRO A 467 43.80 -17.61 52.42
CA PRO A 467 42.97 -16.43 52.21
C PRO A 467 42.65 -15.82 53.58
N GLY A 468 43.06 -14.57 53.78
CA GLY A 468 42.66 -13.79 54.95
C GLY A 468 41.16 -13.98 55.21
N PRO A 469 40.73 -13.94 56.48
CA PRO A 469 39.52 -14.56 56.99
C PRO A 469 38.38 -14.43 55.97
N ARG A 470 37.77 -15.56 55.57
CA ARG A 470 36.70 -15.78 54.55
C ARG A 470 35.75 -14.59 54.29
N ASN A 471 35.55 -13.75 55.29
CA ASN A 471 34.93 -12.43 55.23
C ASN A 471 35.56 -11.45 54.23
N HIS A 472 36.87 -11.48 53.96
CA HIS A 472 37.53 -10.48 53.13
C HIS A 472 37.35 -10.73 51.62
N SER A 473 37.27 -11.99 51.19
CA SER A 473 36.86 -12.36 49.83
C SER A 473 35.37 -12.05 49.60
N ILE A 474 34.50 -12.35 50.57
CA ILE A 474 33.07 -12.01 50.53
C ILE A 474 32.87 -10.49 50.45
N LEU A 475 33.61 -9.70 51.24
CA LEU A 475 33.56 -8.23 51.16
C LEU A 475 34.00 -7.71 49.79
N ARG A 476 35.04 -8.31 49.19
CA ARG A 476 35.51 -7.94 47.84
C ARG A 476 34.48 -8.29 46.76
N GLU A 477 33.81 -9.42 46.88
CA GLU A 477 32.72 -9.83 45.98
C GLU A 477 31.50 -8.94 46.11
N LEU A 478 31.10 -8.58 47.33
CA LEU A 478 30.02 -7.62 47.60
C LEU A 478 30.34 -6.23 47.03
N GLN A 479 31.59 -5.77 47.17
CA GLN A 479 32.02 -4.49 46.59
C GLN A 479 32.02 -4.53 45.06
N ALA A 480 32.43 -5.64 44.44
CA ALA A 480 32.33 -5.83 43.00
C ALA A 480 30.87 -5.95 42.52
N ALA A 481 29.99 -6.58 43.32
CA ALA A 481 28.56 -6.66 43.04
C ALA A 481 27.89 -5.27 43.11
N LEU A 482 28.23 -4.46 44.11
CA LEU A 482 27.76 -3.08 44.24
C LEU A 482 28.20 -2.23 43.04
N GLN A 483 29.44 -2.38 42.57
CA GLN A 483 29.93 -1.67 41.38
C GLN A 483 29.20 -2.08 40.10
N ARG A 484 28.91 -3.39 39.92
CA ARG A 484 28.07 -3.87 38.81
C ARG A 484 26.65 -3.36 38.90
N GLU A 485 26.09 -3.30 40.10
CA GLU A 485 24.76 -2.75 40.31
C GLU A 485 24.73 -1.25 39.95
N GLN A 486 25.72 -0.49 40.37
CA GLN A 486 25.86 0.93 40.01
C GLN A 486 26.05 1.14 38.51
N SER A 487 26.83 0.31 37.82
CA SER A 487 26.99 0.40 36.36
C SER A 487 25.69 0.03 35.63
N LEU A 488 24.96 -0.98 36.10
CA LEU A 488 23.64 -1.33 35.58
C LEU A 488 22.63 -0.20 35.80
N ARG A 489 22.59 0.42 36.99
CA ARG A 489 21.74 1.59 37.26
C ARG A 489 22.04 2.75 36.30
N LYS A 490 23.32 3.04 36.05
CA LYS A 490 23.73 4.06 35.06
C LYS A 490 23.30 3.70 33.64
N ARG A 491 23.44 2.44 33.21
CA ARG A 491 22.97 1.97 31.90
C ARG A 491 21.45 2.08 31.77
N VAL A 492 20.69 1.69 32.80
CA VAL A 492 19.23 1.81 32.82
C VAL A 492 18.80 3.27 32.78
N ALA A 493 19.49 4.17 33.49
CA ALA A 493 19.22 5.60 33.42
C ALA A 493 19.48 6.17 32.02
N ALA A 494 20.62 5.83 31.39
CA ALA A 494 20.94 6.26 30.03
C ALA A 494 19.94 5.72 28.99
N LEU A 495 19.49 4.47 29.14
CA LEU A 495 18.45 3.89 28.27
C LEU A 495 17.09 4.60 28.45
N ARG A 496 16.75 4.99 29.69
CA ARG A 496 15.53 5.77 29.96
C ARG A 496 15.62 7.16 29.32
N GLU A 497 16.72 7.88 29.52
CA GLU A 497 16.94 9.20 28.91
C GLU A 497 16.91 9.14 27.37
N SER A 498 17.52 8.11 26.77
CA SER A 498 17.47 7.89 25.32
C SER A 498 16.06 7.57 24.82
N LEU A 499 15.31 6.74 25.56
CA LEU A 499 13.92 6.42 25.22
C LEU A 499 13.03 7.67 25.36
N ASP A 500 13.19 8.45 26.42
CA ASP A 500 12.45 9.69 26.64
C ASP A 500 12.74 10.71 25.53
N SER A 501 14.02 10.89 25.13
CA SER A 501 14.38 11.72 23.99
C SER A 501 13.71 11.24 22.70
N ALA A 502 13.82 9.95 22.37
CA ALA A 502 13.21 9.39 21.16
C ALA A 502 11.68 9.48 21.17
N LEU A 503 11.05 9.34 22.35
CA LEU A 503 9.61 9.56 22.52
C LEU A 503 9.27 11.02 22.27
N THR A 504 10.01 11.98 22.84
CA THR A 504 9.79 13.41 22.59
C THR A 504 9.95 13.75 21.11
N ASP A 505 11.00 13.27 20.44
CA ASP A 505 11.21 13.46 19.00
C ASP A 505 10.08 12.86 18.17
N SER A 506 9.60 11.68 18.54
CA SER A 506 8.45 11.07 17.87
C SER A 506 7.17 11.88 18.07
N THR A 507 6.98 12.49 19.25
CA THR A 507 5.80 13.32 19.53
C THR A 507 5.86 14.64 18.79
N THR A 508 7.01 15.30 18.74
CA THR A 508 7.22 16.55 17.99
C THR A 508 7.04 16.31 16.49
N GLN A 509 7.56 15.21 15.93
CA GLN A 509 7.33 14.88 14.53
C GLN A 509 5.85 14.63 14.24
N ARG A 510 5.13 13.91 15.13
CA ARG A 510 3.68 13.70 14.97
C ARG A 510 2.91 15.02 15.04
N THR A 511 3.29 15.98 15.90
CA THR A 511 2.63 17.28 15.96
C THR A 511 2.90 18.10 14.70
N ILE A 512 4.14 18.13 14.20
CA ILE A 512 4.51 18.81 12.96
C ILE A 512 3.71 18.23 11.78
N ASN A 513 3.70 16.90 11.62
CA ASN A 513 2.95 16.24 10.55
C ASN A 513 1.45 16.55 10.62
N ARG A 514 0.85 16.57 11.82
CA ARG A 514 -0.56 16.94 11.99
C ARG A 514 -0.83 18.38 11.57
N GLU A 515 0.05 19.31 11.94
CA GLU A 515 -0.06 20.71 11.53
C GLU A 515 0.08 20.89 10.03
N GLU A 516 1.01 20.18 9.39
CA GLU A 516 1.17 20.20 7.93
C GLU A 516 -0.07 19.66 7.23
N ILE A 517 -0.62 18.53 7.68
CA ILE A 517 -1.89 18.00 7.16
C ILE A 517 -3.04 19.01 7.35
N ALA A 518 -3.10 19.68 8.50
CA ALA A 518 -4.11 20.72 8.75
C ALA A 518 -3.91 21.96 7.86
N ARG A 519 -2.67 22.35 7.56
CA ARG A 519 -2.34 23.42 6.60
C ARG A 519 -2.78 23.02 5.19
N LEU A 520 -2.40 21.83 4.73
CA LEU A 520 -2.78 21.30 3.42
C LEU A 520 -4.31 21.20 3.26
N SER A 521 -5.00 20.72 4.30
CA SER A 521 -6.46 20.64 4.30
C SER A 521 -7.12 22.01 4.17
N ARG A 522 -6.56 23.04 4.84
CA ARG A 522 -7.02 24.43 4.70
C ARG A 522 -6.81 24.96 3.29
N TYR A 523 -5.64 24.75 2.69
CA TYR A 523 -5.37 25.16 1.30
C TYR A 523 -6.28 24.45 0.31
N TYR A 524 -6.45 23.13 0.44
CA TYR A 524 -7.34 22.34 -0.41
C TYR A 524 -8.78 22.87 -0.32
N ASN A 525 -9.31 23.06 0.89
CA ASN A 525 -10.65 23.60 1.07
C ASN A 525 -10.79 25.03 0.50
N LYS A 526 -9.76 25.86 0.63
CA LYS A 526 -9.75 27.20 0.03
C LYS A 526 -9.81 27.13 -1.50
N VAL A 527 -8.95 26.33 -2.13
CA VAL A 527 -8.92 26.12 -3.59
C VAL A 527 -10.22 25.51 -4.09
N LEU A 528 -10.78 24.55 -3.36
CA LEU A 528 -12.08 23.94 -3.69
C LEU A 528 -13.20 24.97 -3.65
N SER A 529 -13.19 25.87 -2.65
CA SER A 529 -14.19 26.93 -2.54
C SER A 529 -14.08 27.97 -3.65
N THR A 530 -12.87 28.35 -4.06
CA THR A 530 -12.64 29.29 -5.17
C THR A 530 -12.98 28.66 -6.52
N TYR A 531 -12.68 27.38 -6.71
CA TYR A 531 -13.10 26.63 -7.89
C TYR A 531 -14.63 26.54 -8.00
N ARG A 532 -15.32 26.20 -6.90
CA ARG A 532 -16.80 26.14 -6.87
C ARG A 532 -17.43 27.50 -7.16
N SER A 533 -16.91 28.58 -6.59
CA SER A 533 -17.45 29.92 -6.84
C SER A 533 -17.18 30.39 -8.27
N SER A 534 -15.99 30.12 -8.82
CA SER A 534 -15.67 30.37 -10.21
C SER A 534 -16.59 29.58 -11.14
N ARG A 535 -16.77 28.27 -10.92
CA ARG A 535 -17.67 27.42 -11.71
C ARG A 535 -19.10 27.94 -11.72
N LYS A 536 -19.64 28.36 -10.56
CA LYS A 536 -20.97 28.97 -10.49
C LYS A 536 -21.06 30.24 -11.36
N LYS A 537 -20.06 31.12 -11.29
CA LYS A 537 -20.00 32.33 -12.15
C LYS A 537 -20.00 31.99 -13.64
N HIS A 538 -19.20 31.01 -14.06
CA HIS A 538 -19.16 30.58 -15.46
C HIS A 538 -20.48 29.96 -15.91
N GLN A 539 -21.11 29.14 -15.06
CA GLN A 539 -22.41 28.55 -15.35
C GLN A 539 -23.51 29.61 -15.47
N GLU A 540 -23.44 30.66 -14.66
CA GLU A 540 -24.39 31.78 -14.72
C GLU A 540 -24.16 32.66 -15.97
N GLN A 541 -22.91 32.87 -16.38
CA GLN A 541 -22.59 33.50 -17.66
C GLN A 541 -23.10 32.69 -18.86
N LEU A 542 -22.91 31.37 -18.86
CA LEU A 542 -23.45 30.49 -19.91
C LEU A 542 -24.97 30.56 -19.97
N TRP A 543 -25.64 30.48 -18.81
CA TRP A 543 -27.10 30.60 -18.75
C TRP A 543 -27.61 31.94 -19.29
N GLN A 544 -26.91 33.05 -19.02
CA GLN A 544 -27.25 34.36 -19.60
C GLN A 544 -27.08 34.39 -21.12
N LEU A 545 -26.01 33.80 -21.66
CA LEU A 545 -25.78 33.71 -23.10
C LEU A 545 -26.80 32.79 -23.78
N GLU A 546 -27.12 31.64 -23.19
CA GLU A 546 -28.17 30.74 -23.68
C GLU A 546 -29.52 31.45 -23.73
N LYS A 547 -29.86 32.23 -22.71
CA LYS A 547 -31.09 33.05 -22.70
C LYS A 547 -31.08 34.10 -23.82
N GLN A 548 -29.96 34.77 -24.05
CA GLN A 548 -29.84 35.75 -25.14
C GLN A 548 -29.97 35.08 -26.52
N ILE A 549 -29.35 33.91 -26.70
CA ILE A 549 -29.44 33.12 -27.93
C ILE A 549 -30.87 32.63 -28.14
N ALA A 550 -31.58 32.18 -27.09
CA ALA A 550 -32.97 31.77 -27.20
C ALA A 550 -33.88 32.92 -27.68
N VAL A 551 -33.74 34.11 -27.10
CA VAL A 551 -34.49 35.31 -27.53
C VAL A 551 -34.13 35.72 -28.96
N MET A 552 -32.85 35.62 -29.33
CA MET A 552 -32.39 35.89 -30.69
C MET A 552 -33.00 34.88 -31.67
N ASN A 553 -32.93 33.58 -31.38
CA ASN A 553 -33.51 32.51 -32.18
C ASN A 553 -35.03 32.67 -32.35
N GLU A 554 -35.77 33.04 -31.30
CA GLU A 554 -37.21 33.36 -31.41
C GLU A 554 -37.46 34.50 -32.39
N ARG A 555 -36.66 35.59 -32.34
CA ARG A 555 -36.76 36.70 -33.31
C ARG A 555 -36.38 36.30 -34.73
N HIS A 556 -35.44 35.38 -34.90
CA HIS A 556 -35.09 34.85 -36.22
C HIS A 556 -36.21 33.96 -36.77
N ALA A 557 -36.77 33.08 -35.94
CA ALA A 557 -37.92 32.24 -36.31
C ALA A 557 -39.15 33.07 -36.71
N THR A 558 -39.46 34.17 -36.01
CA THR A 558 -40.56 35.06 -36.41
C THR A 558 -40.29 35.73 -37.76
N LYS A 559 -39.06 36.17 -38.02
CA LYS A 559 -38.69 36.76 -39.32
C LYS A 559 -38.74 35.74 -40.46
N GLU A 560 -38.29 34.51 -40.21
CA GLU A 560 -38.38 33.40 -41.17
C GLU A 560 -39.84 33.04 -41.47
N ALA A 561 -40.71 33.03 -40.45
CA ALA A 561 -42.15 32.81 -40.63
C ALA A 561 -42.82 33.96 -41.42
N GLU A 562 -42.45 35.21 -41.17
CA GLU A 562 -42.94 36.35 -41.96
C GLU A 562 -42.48 36.27 -43.42
N LEU A 563 -41.19 35.98 -43.66
CA LEU A 563 -40.64 35.86 -45.01
C LEU A 563 -41.25 34.68 -45.78
N SER A 564 -41.42 33.52 -45.15
CA SER A 564 -42.09 32.38 -45.76
C SER A 564 -43.55 32.68 -46.11
N ALA A 565 -44.31 33.34 -45.22
CA ALA A 565 -45.67 33.78 -45.52
C ALA A 565 -45.72 34.77 -46.70
N THR A 566 -44.75 35.68 -46.82
CA THR A 566 -44.67 36.58 -47.98
C THR A 566 -44.31 35.84 -49.28
N LEU A 567 -43.46 34.82 -49.21
CA LEU A 567 -43.13 33.98 -50.36
C LEU A 567 -44.36 33.20 -50.84
N GLU A 568 -45.05 32.53 -49.93
CA GLU A 568 -46.30 31.80 -50.24
C GLU A 568 -47.35 32.72 -50.85
N ALA A 569 -47.53 33.93 -50.31
CA ALA A 569 -48.45 34.93 -50.88
C ALA A 569 -48.05 35.36 -52.30
N MET A 570 -46.75 35.45 -52.59
CA MET A 570 -46.24 35.76 -53.92
C MET A 570 -46.37 34.58 -54.88
N GLU A 571 -46.22 33.34 -54.40
CA GLU A 571 -46.46 32.12 -55.17
C GLU A 571 -47.93 31.98 -55.55
N TRP A 572 -48.85 32.16 -54.60
CA TRP A 572 -50.29 32.19 -54.87
C TRP A 572 -50.67 33.24 -55.93
N ARG A 573 -50.11 34.45 -55.84
CA ARG A 573 -50.35 35.48 -56.87
C ARG A 573 -49.82 35.09 -58.25
N LYS A 574 -48.70 34.36 -58.32
CA LYS A 574 -48.17 33.87 -59.60
C LYS A 574 -49.08 32.79 -60.18
N GLU A 575 -49.56 31.87 -59.37
CA GLU A 575 -50.49 30.82 -59.79
C GLU A 575 -51.81 31.41 -60.33
N GLU A 576 -52.35 32.45 -59.68
CA GLU A 576 -53.53 33.19 -60.19
C GLU A 576 -53.29 33.89 -61.53
N THR A 577 -52.07 34.33 -61.84
CA THR A 577 -51.76 34.99 -63.12
C THR A 577 -51.47 34.02 -64.27
N ILE A 578 -51.32 32.72 -64.00
CA ILE A 578 -51.01 31.68 -64.98
C ILE A 578 -52.29 30.91 -65.41
N LEU A 579 -53.36 30.98 -64.64
CA LEU A 579 -54.72 30.52 -64.98
C LEU A 579 -55.51 31.61 -65.71
#